data_AF-A0A8J7XVJ3-F1
#
_entry.id   AF-A0A8J7XVJ3-F1
#
_cell.length_a   1.000
_cell.length_b   1.000
_cell.length_c   1.000
_cell.angle_alpha   90.00
_cell.angle_beta   90.00
_cell.angle_gamma   90.00
#
_symmetry.space_group_name_H-M   'P 1'
#
loop_
_entity.id
_entity.type
_entity.pdbx_description
1 polymer ?
#
loop_
_entity_poly.entity_id
_entity_poly.type
_entity_poly.pdbx_seq_one_letter_code
_entity_poly.pdbx_strand_id
1 'polypeptide(L)'
;MRIPEASEWACIVEAGTFKPGNIHPGRKGFFDFVVSAVLLRTSLERICSTQEVYLGRFIKEAVLDRAKFVDSNTNLGIILLHVPIAAAASRGVGTLEKTLDELVQLTTTEDAVEVAEAVRVSNAFLGEPKKGPDLRYERGIQEIQERGTTLLDLFVVASEWDTIASEWVNNFSITLSGAEQLLSGGSVLQLYMEILARYPDSLVQRRFGEDTARKISGKA
;
A
#
# COMPACT_ATOMS: atom_id res chain seq x y z
N MET A 1 18.44 13.14 4.99
CA MET A 1 17.64 12.62 3.86
C MET A 1 16.20 13.03 4.11
N ARG A 2 15.50 13.59 3.12
CA ARG A 2 14.08 13.97 3.26
C ARG A 2 13.19 12.72 3.12
N ILE A 3 11.99 12.74 3.69
CA ILE A 3 11.02 11.62 3.62
C ILE A 3 10.77 11.14 2.17
N PRO A 4 10.56 12.04 1.18
CA PRO A 4 10.35 11.59 -0.20
C PRO A 4 11.56 10.88 -0.83
N GLU A 5 12.78 11.32 -0.49
CA GLU A 5 14.03 10.67 -0.96
C GLU A 5 14.20 9.30 -0.31
N ALA A 6 13.92 9.18 0.98
CA ALA A 6 13.97 7.90 1.69
C ALA A 6 12.97 6.90 1.11
N SER A 7 11.76 7.33 0.75
CA SER A 7 10.75 6.47 0.12
C SER A 7 11.15 6.00 -1.28
N GLU A 8 11.72 6.90 -2.11
CA GLU A 8 12.27 6.52 -3.41
C GLU A 8 13.34 5.43 -3.25
N TRP A 9 14.28 5.65 -2.33
CA TRP A 9 15.37 4.71 -2.06
C TRP A 9 14.84 3.37 -1.55
N ALA A 10 13.88 3.38 -0.63
CA ALA A 10 13.24 2.16 -0.13
C ALA A 10 12.59 1.36 -1.26
N CYS A 11 11.87 2.02 -2.16
CA CYS A 11 11.25 1.36 -3.32
C CYS A 11 12.29 0.79 -4.28
N ILE A 12 13.37 1.53 -4.57
CA ILE A 12 14.43 1.05 -5.47
C ILE A 12 15.19 -0.12 -4.85
N VAL A 13 15.51 -0.08 -3.56
CA VAL A 13 16.15 -1.18 -2.83
C VAL A 13 15.25 -2.41 -2.80
N GLU A 14 13.94 -2.21 -2.58
CA GLU A 14 12.95 -3.27 -2.67
C GLU A 14 12.95 -3.90 -4.07
N ALA A 15 12.76 -3.14 -5.14
CA ALA A 15 12.81 -3.70 -6.49
C ALA A 15 14.19 -4.24 -6.89
N GLY A 16 15.28 -3.72 -6.32
CA GLY A 16 16.65 -4.14 -6.63
C GLY A 16 17.04 -5.46 -5.97
N THR A 17 16.37 -5.84 -4.89
CA THR A 17 16.66 -7.07 -4.14
C THR A 17 15.96 -8.25 -4.78
N PHE A 18 16.73 -9.26 -5.21
CA PHE A 18 16.16 -10.50 -5.73
C PHE A 18 15.34 -11.21 -4.65
N LYS A 19 14.03 -11.32 -4.89
CA LYS A 19 13.07 -12.07 -4.07
C LYS A 19 12.31 -13.05 -4.97
N PRO A 20 12.22 -14.34 -4.59
CA PRO A 20 11.50 -15.33 -5.40
C PRO A 20 10.09 -14.87 -5.75
N GLY A 21 9.70 -14.96 -7.03
CA GLY A 21 8.35 -14.56 -7.45
C GLY A 21 8.12 -13.06 -7.63
N ASN A 22 9.02 -12.18 -7.16
CA ASN A 22 8.90 -10.72 -7.27
C ASN A 22 9.75 -10.06 -8.36
N ILE A 23 9.52 -8.77 -8.60
CA ILE A 23 10.30 -7.92 -9.51
C ILE A 23 11.75 -7.81 -9.01
N HIS A 24 12.69 -7.89 -9.95
CA HIS A 24 14.13 -7.71 -9.72
C HIS A 24 14.81 -7.24 -11.02
N PRO A 25 16.05 -6.72 -10.98
CA PRO A 25 16.79 -6.36 -12.20
C PRO A 25 16.82 -7.52 -13.19
N GLY A 26 16.47 -7.24 -14.45
CA GLY A 26 16.35 -8.25 -15.51
C GLY A 26 14.97 -8.91 -15.65
N ARG A 27 14.04 -8.71 -14.70
CA ARG A 27 12.64 -9.16 -14.83
C ARG A 27 11.77 -8.08 -15.49
N LYS A 28 10.83 -8.49 -16.34
CA LYS A 28 9.83 -7.58 -16.93
C LYS A 28 9.09 -6.82 -15.82
N GLY A 29 8.96 -5.50 -15.97
CA GLY A 29 8.34 -4.60 -14.99
C GLY A 29 9.31 -3.95 -14.00
N PHE A 30 10.60 -4.32 -14.01
CA PHE A 30 11.60 -3.66 -13.15
C PHE A 30 11.74 -2.16 -13.45
N PHE A 31 11.86 -1.79 -14.73
CA PHE A 31 11.97 -0.39 -15.12
C PHE A 31 10.72 0.41 -14.74
N ASP A 32 9.53 -0.13 -15.03
CA ASP A 32 8.25 0.44 -14.62
C ASP A 32 8.19 0.69 -13.10
N PHE A 33 8.71 -0.24 -12.29
CA PHE A 33 8.76 -0.10 -10.85
C PHE A 33 9.70 1.03 -10.42
N VAL A 34 10.90 1.13 -11.01
CA VAL A 34 11.84 2.23 -10.73
C VAL A 34 11.22 3.58 -11.10
N VAL A 35 10.57 3.69 -12.27
CA VAL A 35 9.82 4.89 -12.66
C VAL A 35 8.73 5.21 -11.63
N SER A 36 8.02 4.19 -11.15
CA SER A 36 6.96 4.35 -10.15
C SER A 36 7.51 4.83 -8.79
N ALA A 37 8.73 4.45 -8.41
CA ALA A 37 9.41 4.96 -7.22
C ALA A 37 9.72 6.47 -7.33
N VAL A 38 10.23 6.91 -8.50
CA VAL A 38 10.49 8.33 -8.79
C VAL A 38 9.20 9.15 -8.75
N LEU A 39 8.11 8.63 -9.33
CA LEU A 39 6.80 9.30 -9.33
C LEU A 39 6.17 9.38 -7.93
N LEU A 40 6.36 8.32 -7.13
CA LEU A 40 5.94 8.33 -5.73
C LEU A 40 6.67 9.42 -4.95
N ARG A 41 7.98 9.59 -5.13
CA ARG A 41 8.72 10.71 -4.52
C ARG A 41 8.10 12.07 -4.84
N THR A 42 7.82 12.35 -6.11
CA THR A 42 7.20 13.63 -6.51
C THR A 42 5.85 13.84 -5.81
N SER A 43 5.07 12.77 -5.64
CA SER A 43 3.80 12.80 -4.91
C SER A 43 4.01 13.07 -3.42
N LEU A 44 5.00 12.40 -2.80
CA LEU A 44 5.34 12.59 -1.39
C LEU A 44 5.92 13.97 -1.10
N GLU A 45 6.63 14.61 -2.04
CA GLU A 45 7.09 15.99 -1.90
C GLU A 45 5.91 16.95 -1.71
N ARG A 46 4.80 16.75 -2.45
CA ARG A 46 3.57 17.52 -2.27
C ARG A 46 2.93 17.25 -0.91
N ILE A 47 2.80 15.98 -0.52
CA ILE A 47 2.21 15.56 0.75
C ILE A 47 2.98 16.15 1.95
N CYS A 48 4.32 16.07 1.92
CA CYS A 48 5.16 16.58 3.00
C CYS A 48 5.21 18.11 3.06
N SER A 49 4.74 18.81 2.02
CA SER A 49 4.73 20.29 1.94
C SER A 49 3.43 20.92 2.47
N THR A 50 2.43 20.12 2.83
CA THR A 50 1.13 20.57 3.30
C THR A 50 0.80 20.03 4.69
N GLN A 51 -0.12 20.72 5.38
CA GLN A 51 -0.69 20.28 6.67
C GLN A 51 -2.06 19.61 6.50
N GLU A 52 -2.55 19.49 5.26
CA GLU A 52 -3.81 18.81 4.95
C GLU A 52 -3.81 17.33 5.39
N VAL A 53 -5.01 16.81 5.70
CA VAL A 53 -5.24 15.45 6.24
C VAL A 53 -5.90 14.48 5.24
N TYR A 54 -6.06 14.88 3.98
CA TYR A 54 -6.84 14.12 2.98
C TYR A 54 -6.05 12.95 2.38
N LEU A 55 -5.93 11.86 3.13
CA LEU A 55 -5.14 10.69 2.72
C LEU A 55 -5.63 10.07 1.41
N GLY A 56 -6.95 9.98 1.21
CA GLY A 56 -7.52 9.36 0.02
C GLY A 56 -7.21 10.16 -1.25
N ARG A 57 -7.27 11.49 -1.17
CA ARG A 57 -6.83 12.38 -2.25
C ARG A 57 -5.36 12.15 -2.60
N PHE A 58 -4.49 12.11 -1.60
CA PHE A 58 -3.06 11.89 -1.81
C PHE A 58 -2.73 10.52 -2.42
N ILE A 59 -3.44 9.47 -1.98
CA ILE A 59 -3.35 8.14 -2.58
C ILE A 59 -3.77 8.18 -4.05
N LYS A 60 -4.92 8.80 -4.35
CA LYS A 60 -5.41 8.91 -5.74
C LYS A 60 -4.46 9.69 -6.63
N GLU A 61 -3.97 10.84 -6.17
CA GLU A 61 -3.00 11.63 -6.92
C GLU A 61 -1.73 10.83 -7.22
N ALA A 62 -1.20 10.08 -6.25
CA ALA A 62 -0.02 9.22 -6.46
C ALA A 62 -0.29 8.08 -7.48
N VAL A 63 -1.48 7.48 -7.42
CA VAL A 63 -1.91 6.45 -8.39
C VAL A 63 -2.06 7.04 -9.80
N LEU A 64 -2.69 8.21 -9.93
CA LEU A 64 -2.88 8.89 -11.20
C LEU A 64 -1.55 9.37 -11.80
N ASP A 65 -0.64 9.87 -10.98
CA ASP A 65 0.69 10.27 -11.44
C ASP A 65 1.47 9.08 -11.99
N ARG A 66 1.40 7.91 -11.35
CA ARG A 66 1.93 6.67 -11.94
C ARG A 66 1.24 6.33 -13.25
N ALA A 67 -0.10 6.27 -13.26
CA ALA A 67 -0.88 5.78 -14.40
C ALA A 67 -0.65 6.58 -15.69
N LYS A 68 -0.21 7.84 -15.60
CA LYS A 68 0.20 8.66 -16.76
C LYS A 68 1.42 8.11 -17.51
N PHE A 69 2.31 7.39 -16.82
CA PHE A 69 3.60 6.95 -17.38
C PHE A 69 3.77 5.43 -17.38
N VAL A 70 3.07 4.72 -16.50
CA VAL A 70 3.19 3.27 -16.30
C VAL A 70 1.79 2.67 -16.25
N ASP A 71 1.47 1.88 -17.27
CA ASP A 71 0.17 1.21 -17.42
C ASP A 71 0.00 0.01 -16.47
N SER A 72 1.11 -0.56 -16.01
CA SER A 72 1.11 -1.70 -15.09
C SER A 72 0.85 -1.27 -13.63
N ASN A 73 0.11 -2.08 -12.87
CA ASN A 73 -0.03 -1.90 -11.42
C ASN A 73 1.25 -2.33 -10.70
N THR A 74 2.27 -1.48 -10.69
CA THR A 74 3.56 -1.78 -10.08
C THR A 74 3.59 -1.56 -8.57
N ASN A 75 2.78 -0.63 -8.05
CA ASN A 75 3.02 -0.12 -6.69
C ASN A 75 1.76 0.34 -5.92
N LEU A 76 0.52 0.00 -6.32
CA LEU A 76 -0.67 0.43 -5.57
C LEU A 76 -0.55 0.11 -4.06
N GLY A 77 -0.16 -1.12 -3.73
CA GLY A 77 0.01 -1.50 -2.33
C GLY A 77 1.09 -0.71 -1.60
N ILE A 78 2.16 -0.35 -2.30
CA ILE A 78 3.22 0.51 -1.76
C ILE A 78 2.69 1.90 -1.49
N ILE A 79 1.90 2.48 -2.40
CA ILE A 79 1.26 3.79 -2.22
C ILE A 79 0.33 3.76 -0.99
N LEU A 80 -0.50 2.72 -0.88
CA LEU A 80 -1.44 2.56 0.24
C LEU A 80 -0.75 2.48 1.59
N LEU A 81 0.47 1.92 1.66
CA LEU A 81 1.25 1.88 2.90
C LEU A 81 2.07 3.17 3.11
N HIS A 82 2.69 3.70 2.07
CA HIS A 82 3.64 4.81 2.18
C HIS A 82 2.99 6.17 2.41
N VAL A 83 1.86 6.46 1.74
CA VAL A 83 1.22 7.77 1.85
C VAL A 83 0.86 8.13 3.30
N PRO A 84 0.16 7.28 4.08
CA PRO A 84 -0.16 7.61 5.47
C PRO A 84 1.11 7.69 6.34
N ILE A 85 2.10 6.81 6.15
CA ILE A 85 3.37 6.84 6.89
C ILE A 85 4.14 8.15 6.61
N ALA A 86 4.22 8.58 5.35
CA ALA A 86 4.90 9.81 4.97
C ALA A 86 4.19 11.05 5.51
N ALA A 87 2.85 11.08 5.47
CA ALA A 87 2.05 12.15 6.04
C ALA A 87 2.19 12.25 7.57
N ALA A 88 2.29 11.11 8.26
CA ALA A 88 2.56 11.08 9.70
C ALA A 88 4.00 11.52 10.01
N ALA A 89 4.98 11.00 9.28
CA ALA A 89 6.40 11.32 9.46
C ALA A 89 6.70 12.81 9.20
N SER A 90 5.99 13.47 8.28
CA SER A 90 6.17 14.90 7.99
C SER A 90 5.75 15.81 9.15
N ARG A 91 4.91 15.31 10.06
CA ARG A 91 4.49 16.00 11.30
C ARG A 91 5.43 15.76 12.47
N GLY A 92 6.28 14.73 12.37
CA GLY A 92 7.30 14.42 13.37
C GLY A 92 7.55 12.92 13.48
N VAL A 93 8.80 12.51 13.28
CA VAL A 93 9.20 11.09 13.38
C VAL A 93 9.07 10.56 14.81
N GLY A 94 9.30 11.40 15.82
CA GLY A 94 9.18 11.01 17.24
C GLY A 94 7.75 10.69 17.70
N THR A 95 6.74 11.05 16.90
CA THR A 95 5.32 10.77 17.17
C THR A 95 4.69 9.96 16.04
N LEU A 96 5.50 9.27 15.23
CA LEU A 96 5.07 8.62 13.99
C LEU A 96 3.85 7.72 14.20
N GLU A 97 3.95 6.72 15.09
CA GLU A 97 2.88 5.74 15.30
C GLU A 97 1.58 6.38 15.78
N LYS A 98 1.67 7.29 16.75
CA LYS A 98 0.51 8.01 17.27
C LYS A 98 -0.15 8.86 16.18
N THR A 99 0.66 9.58 15.41
CA THR A 99 0.17 10.47 14.35
C THR A 99 -0.43 9.67 13.19
N LEU A 100 0.15 8.50 12.90
CA LEU A 100 -0.32 7.58 11.88
C LEU A 100 -1.70 7.03 12.25
N ASP A 101 -1.88 6.55 13.48
CA ASP A 101 -3.16 6.10 13.99
C ASP A 101 -4.21 7.23 13.94
N GLU A 102 -3.88 8.42 14.45
CA GLU A 102 -4.77 9.59 14.39
C GLU A 102 -5.19 9.93 12.95
N LEU A 103 -4.27 9.91 11.99
CA LEU A 103 -4.56 10.18 10.58
C LEU A 103 -5.49 9.13 9.96
N VAL A 104 -5.30 7.85 10.29
CA VAL A 104 -6.15 6.77 9.80
C VAL A 104 -7.56 6.86 10.38
N GLN A 105 -7.69 7.13 11.68
CA GLN A 105 -8.99 7.30 12.35
C GLN A 105 -9.78 8.51 11.84
N LEU A 106 -9.08 9.53 11.33
CA LEU A 106 -9.70 10.75 10.79
C LEU A 106 -10.13 10.64 9.33
N THR A 107 -9.90 9.51 8.67
CA THR A 107 -10.29 9.34 7.26
C THR A 107 -11.79 9.42 7.07
N THR A 108 -12.21 10.01 5.96
CA THR A 108 -13.63 10.29 5.69
C THR A 108 -14.21 9.41 4.59
N THR A 109 -15.51 9.60 4.33
CA THR A 109 -16.19 9.00 3.18
C THR A 109 -15.63 9.50 1.85
N GLU A 110 -15.21 10.76 1.79
CA GLU A 110 -14.53 11.31 0.61
C GLU A 110 -13.19 10.61 0.39
N ASP A 111 -12.40 10.37 1.44
CA ASP A 111 -11.17 9.59 1.32
C ASP A 111 -11.45 8.17 0.77
N ALA A 112 -12.53 7.54 1.22
CA ALA A 112 -12.98 6.23 0.73
C ALA A 112 -13.28 6.24 -0.78
N VAL A 113 -14.04 7.25 -1.24
CA VAL A 113 -14.38 7.42 -2.65
C VAL A 113 -13.12 7.67 -3.49
N GLU A 114 -12.24 8.56 -3.05
CA GLU A 114 -11.00 8.89 -3.77
C GLU A 114 -10.11 7.64 -3.92
N VAL A 115 -9.96 6.82 -2.87
CA VAL A 115 -9.22 5.56 -2.95
C VAL A 115 -9.92 4.54 -3.84
N ALA A 116 -11.25 4.41 -3.76
CA ALA A 116 -11.99 3.48 -4.61
C ALA A 116 -11.85 3.82 -6.10
N GLU A 117 -11.90 5.11 -6.45
CA GLU A 117 -11.63 5.60 -7.80
C GLU A 117 -10.19 5.33 -8.23
N ALA A 118 -9.21 5.61 -7.36
CA ALA A 118 -7.80 5.31 -7.60
C ALA A 118 -7.59 3.83 -7.90
N VAL A 119 -8.21 2.96 -7.10
CA VAL A 119 -8.15 1.51 -7.26
C VAL A 119 -8.70 1.08 -8.62
N ARG A 120 -9.82 1.64 -9.09
CA ARG A 120 -10.39 1.31 -10.41
C ARG A 120 -9.46 1.64 -11.57
N VAL A 121 -8.78 2.77 -11.52
CA VAL A 121 -7.83 3.19 -12.58
C VAL A 121 -6.43 2.60 -12.40
N SER A 122 -6.19 1.87 -11.30
CA SER A 122 -4.86 1.31 -11.00
C SER A 122 -4.51 0.05 -11.77
N ASN A 123 -5.46 -0.57 -12.49
CA ASN A 123 -5.34 -1.92 -13.07
C ASN A 123 -5.04 -3.02 -12.01
N ALA A 124 -5.35 -2.78 -10.74
CA ALA A 124 -5.21 -3.76 -9.68
C ALA A 124 -6.24 -4.89 -9.80
N PHE A 125 -5.80 -6.10 -9.48
CA PHE A 125 -6.74 -7.21 -9.31
C PHE A 125 -7.30 -7.20 -7.90
N LEU A 126 -8.60 -6.95 -7.77
CA LEU A 126 -9.29 -6.90 -6.48
C LEU A 126 -9.89 -8.23 -6.04
N GLY A 127 -10.25 -9.09 -7.00
CA GLY A 127 -11.17 -10.19 -6.76
C GLY A 127 -12.60 -9.69 -6.51
N GLU A 128 -13.54 -10.62 -6.36
CA GLU A 128 -14.89 -10.31 -5.87
C GLU A 128 -14.83 -10.16 -4.35
N PRO A 129 -15.35 -9.05 -3.77
CA PRO A 129 -15.35 -8.90 -2.32
C PRO A 129 -16.28 -9.93 -1.68
N LYS A 130 -15.88 -10.46 -0.52
CA LYS A 130 -16.76 -11.37 0.25
C LYS A 130 -17.92 -10.62 0.92
N LYS A 131 -17.72 -9.33 1.22
CA LYS A 131 -18.66 -8.42 1.87
C LYS A 131 -18.29 -6.98 1.53
N GLY A 132 -19.24 -6.06 1.70
CA GLY A 132 -19.06 -4.64 1.42
C GLY A 132 -19.17 -4.28 -0.07
N PRO A 133 -18.87 -3.02 -0.40
CA PRO A 133 -19.06 -2.50 -1.75
C PRO A 133 -18.10 -3.13 -2.76
N ASP A 134 -18.62 -3.40 -3.96
CA ASP A 134 -17.82 -3.93 -5.06
C ASP A 134 -17.17 -2.81 -5.89
N LEU A 135 -15.93 -2.48 -5.52
CA LEU A 135 -15.15 -1.40 -6.12
C LEU A 135 -14.78 -1.65 -7.58
N ARG A 136 -15.07 -2.84 -8.14
CA ARG A 136 -14.92 -3.10 -9.58
C ARG A 136 -15.94 -2.30 -10.41
N TYR A 137 -17.04 -1.89 -9.80
CA TYR A 137 -18.17 -1.24 -10.46
C TYR A 137 -18.50 0.11 -9.85
N GLU A 138 -19.04 1.03 -10.66
CA GLU A 138 -19.48 2.37 -10.21
C GLU A 138 -20.46 2.30 -9.03
N ARG A 139 -21.34 1.30 -9.05
CA ARG A 139 -22.33 1.07 -8.01
C ARG A 139 -21.70 0.87 -6.63
N GLY A 140 -20.52 0.24 -6.55
CA GLY A 140 -19.81 0.08 -5.29
C GLY A 140 -19.34 1.42 -4.70
N ILE A 141 -18.96 2.37 -5.56
CA ILE A 141 -18.58 3.73 -5.13
C ILE A 141 -19.80 4.52 -4.68
N GLN A 142 -20.93 4.39 -5.38
CA GLN A 142 -22.19 4.99 -4.95
C GLN A 142 -22.62 4.46 -3.57
N GLU A 143 -22.49 3.15 -3.34
CA GLU A 143 -22.79 2.53 -2.04
C GLU A 143 -21.94 3.10 -0.89
N ILE A 144 -20.66 3.42 -1.14
CA ILE A 144 -19.79 4.09 -0.16
C ILE A 144 -20.38 5.44 0.27
N GLN A 145 -20.77 6.26 -0.70
CA GLN A 145 -21.35 7.58 -0.46
C GLN A 145 -22.70 7.49 0.26
N GLU A 146 -23.60 6.63 -0.22
CA GLU A 146 -24.94 6.44 0.33
C GLU A 146 -24.92 5.99 1.79
N ARG A 147 -23.92 5.18 2.17
CA ARG A 147 -23.78 4.65 3.53
C ARG A 147 -22.91 5.49 4.44
N GLY A 148 -22.24 6.52 3.92
CA GLY A 148 -21.26 7.28 4.69
C GLY A 148 -20.08 6.43 5.16
N THR A 149 -19.60 5.51 4.32
CA THR A 149 -18.53 4.56 4.69
C THR A 149 -17.18 5.27 4.63
N THR A 150 -16.47 5.36 5.75
CA THR A 150 -15.13 5.97 5.80
C THR A 150 -14.07 5.07 5.15
N LEU A 151 -12.88 5.60 4.87
CA LEU A 151 -11.80 4.79 4.29
C LEU A 151 -11.36 3.69 5.27
N LEU A 152 -11.31 3.99 6.57
CA LEU A 152 -11.02 2.99 7.59
C LEU A 152 -12.10 1.89 7.61
N ASP A 153 -13.39 2.23 7.50
CA ASP A 153 -14.47 1.23 7.43
C ASP A 153 -14.29 0.26 6.25
N LEU A 154 -13.90 0.79 5.07
CA LEU A 154 -13.58 -0.05 3.91
C LEU A 154 -12.43 -1.01 4.19
N PHE A 155 -11.37 -0.54 4.84
CA PHE A 155 -10.24 -1.40 5.19
C PHE A 155 -10.58 -2.40 6.29
N VAL A 156 -11.43 -2.06 7.27
CA VAL A 156 -11.99 -3.01 8.25
C VAL A 156 -12.67 -4.17 7.52
N VAL A 157 -13.50 -3.88 6.53
CA VAL A 157 -14.18 -4.91 5.73
C VAL A 157 -13.16 -5.76 4.96
N ALA A 158 -12.22 -5.14 4.25
CA ALA A 158 -11.26 -5.84 3.40
C ALA A 158 -10.14 -6.58 4.16
N SER A 159 -9.89 -6.23 5.43
CA SER A 159 -8.84 -6.82 6.27
C SER A 159 -8.93 -8.34 6.42
N GLU A 160 -10.12 -8.92 6.23
CA GLU A 160 -10.33 -10.38 6.26
C GLU A 160 -9.65 -11.13 5.11
N TRP A 161 -9.27 -10.45 4.03
CA TRP A 161 -8.65 -11.10 2.85
C TRP A 161 -7.55 -10.28 2.19
N ASP A 162 -7.24 -9.08 2.70
CA ASP A 162 -6.21 -8.22 2.17
C ASP A 162 -5.27 -7.74 3.29
N THR A 163 -4.00 -8.16 3.23
CA THR A 163 -2.98 -7.81 4.22
C THR A 163 -2.70 -6.31 4.30
N ILE A 164 -2.82 -5.55 3.21
CA ILE A 164 -2.64 -4.09 3.25
C ILE A 164 -3.79 -3.46 4.02
N ALA A 165 -5.02 -3.92 3.78
CA ALA A 165 -6.16 -3.49 4.56
C ALA A 165 -6.01 -3.86 6.05
N SER A 166 -5.47 -5.04 6.35
CA SER A 166 -5.15 -5.46 7.71
C SER A 166 -4.11 -4.55 8.38
N GLU A 167 -3.09 -4.09 7.66
CA GLU A 167 -2.12 -3.12 8.19
C GLU A 167 -2.79 -1.80 8.58
N TRP A 168 -3.71 -1.28 7.76
CA TRP A 168 -4.46 -0.07 8.09
C TRP A 168 -5.30 -0.21 9.36
N VAL A 169 -5.89 -1.38 9.59
CA VAL A 169 -6.71 -1.67 10.78
C VAL A 169 -5.85 -1.91 12.02
N ASN A 170 -4.63 -2.45 11.85
CA ASN A 170 -3.74 -2.87 12.93
C ASN A 170 -2.51 -1.97 13.07
N ASN A 171 -2.67 -0.67 12.77
CA ASN A 171 -1.64 0.37 12.93
C ASN A 171 -0.27 0.00 12.32
N PHE A 172 -0.28 -0.59 11.14
CA PHE A 172 0.90 -0.92 10.33
C PHE A 172 1.93 -1.81 11.06
N SER A 173 1.46 -2.72 11.91
CA SER A 173 2.30 -3.55 12.78
C SER A 173 3.38 -4.37 12.05
N ILE A 174 3.07 -4.94 10.89
CA ILE A 174 4.04 -5.73 10.10
C ILE A 174 5.10 -4.80 9.53
N THR A 175 4.68 -3.64 9.00
CA THR A 175 5.57 -2.63 8.41
C THR A 175 6.52 -2.06 9.45
N LEU A 176 6.01 -1.67 10.62
CA LEU A 176 6.81 -1.09 11.70
C LEU A 176 7.78 -2.11 12.31
N SER A 177 7.31 -3.33 12.59
CA SER A 177 8.19 -4.40 13.06
C SER A 177 9.27 -4.76 12.02
N GLY A 178 8.93 -4.76 10.73
CA GLY A 178 9.90 -4.96 9.66
C GLY A 178 10.95 -3.84 9.59
N ALA A 179 10.55 -2.59 9.82
CA ALA A 179 11.48 -1.47 9.89
C ALA A 179 12.48 -1.62 11.04
N GLU A 180 12.03 -2.03 12.24
CA GLU A 180 12.92 -2.33 13.37
C GLU A 180 13.94 -3.42 13.04
N GLN A 181 13.50 -4.50 12.38
CA GLN A 181 14.40 -5.58 11.95
C GLN A 181 15.48 -5.08 11.00
N LEU A 182 15.12 -4.27 9.99
CA LEU A 182 16.10 -3.68 9.07
C LEU A 182 17.07 -2.73 9.79
N LEU A 183 16.57 -1.90 10.71
CA LEU A 183 17.40 -1.00 11.51
C LEU A 183 18.36 -1.75 12.44
N SER A 184 18.00 -2.96 12.88
CA SER A 184 18.87 -3.84 13.67
C SER A 184 19.92 -4.61 12.84
N GLY A 185 20.00 -4.37 11.53
CA GLY A 185 20.96 -4.99 10.62
C GLY A 185 20.40 -6.14 9.78
N GLY A 186 19.08 -6.35 9.79
CA GLY A 186 18.41 -7.31 8.91
C GLY A 186 18.55 -6.94 7.43
N SER A 187 18.41 -7.94 6.55
CA SER A 187 18.40 -7.73 5.09
C SER A 187 16.98 -7.74 4.54
N VAL A 188 16.75 -7.04 3.41
CA VAL A 188 15.45 -7.02 2.72
C VAL A 188 15.00 -8.42 2.30
N LEU A 189 15.93 -9.27 1.85
CA LEU A 189 15.62 -10.64 1.49
C LEU A 189 15.17 -11.45 2.72
N GLN A 190 15.88 -11.36 3.84
CA GLN A 190 15.49 -12.05 5.06
C GLN A 190 14.10 -11.59 5.54
N LEU A 191 13.88 -10.28 5.62
CA LEU A 191 12.58 -9.73 6.02
C LEU A 191 11.44 -10.23 5.10
N TYR A 192 11.68 -10.24 3.79
CA TYR A 192 10.72 -10.77 2.83
C TYR A 192 10.36 -12.24 3.09
N MET A 193 11.38 -13.10 3.30
CA MET A 193 11.14 -14.53 3.56
C MET A 193 10.39 -14.72 4.89
N GLU A 194 10.74 -13.97 5.93
CA GLU A 194 10.06 -14.04 7.23
C GLU A 194 8.59 -13.60 7.15
N ILE A 195 8.31 -12.49 6.45
CA ILE A 195 6.93 -12.03 6.23
C ILE A 195 6.17 -13.09 5.42
N LEU A 196 6.75 -13.59 4.32
CA LEU A 196 6.09 -14.59 3.46
C LEU A 196 5.81 -15.89 4.21
N ALA A 197 6.69 -16.33 5.11
CA ALA A 197 6.50 -17.52 5.91
C ALA A 197 5.34 -17.39 6.90
N ARG A 198 5.14 -16.19 7.48
CA ARG A 198 4.10 -15.93 8.50
C ARG A 198 2.77 -15.52 7.90
N TYR A 199 2.78 -14.75 6.83
CA TYR A 199 1.59 -14.13 6.22
C TYR A 199 1.49 -14.57 4.75
N PRO A 200 0.59 -15.52 4.42
CA PRO A 200 0.32 -15.87 3.04
C PRO A 200 -0.04 -14.64 2.19
N ASP A 201 0.55 -14.55 1.00
CA ASP A 201 0.33 -13.42 0.09
C ASP A 201 -1.15 -13.34 -0.31
N SER A 202 -1.80 -12.23 0.07
CA SER A 202 -3.23 -12.01 -0.15
C SER A 202 -3.60 -11.84 -1.62
N LEU A 203 -2.68 -11.36 -2.47
CA LEU A 203 -2.90 -11.27 -3.91
C LEU A 203 -2.81 -12.66 -4.55
N VAL A 204 -1.85 -13.48 -4.11
CA VAL A 204 -1.76 -14.90 -4.52
C VAL A 204 -3.02 -15.63 -4.08
N GLN A 205 -3.46 -15.46 -2.83
CA GLN A 205 -4.67 -16.10 -2.31
C GLN A 205 -5.92 -15.74 -3.13
N ARG A 206 -6.11 -14.45 -3.44
CA ARG A 206 -7.26 -14.02 -4.25
C ARG A 206 -7.22 -14.50 -5.70
N ARG A 207 -6.03 -14.68 -6.28
CA ARG A 207 -5.87 -15.13 -7.68
C ARG A 207 -5.86 -16.64 -7.85
N PHE A 208 -5.27 -17.35 -6.90
CA PHE A 208 -4.89 -18.76 -7.04
C PHE A 208 -5.36 -19.64 -5.87
N GLY A 209 -6.12 -19.08 -4.93
CA GLY A 209 -6.66 -19.78 -3.78
C GLY A 209 -5.71 -19.87 -2.59
N GLU A 210 -6.29 -20.16 -1.42
CA GLU A 210 -5.60 -20.22 -0.14
C GLU A 210 -4.53 -21.32 -0.08
N ASP A 211 -4.83 -22.51 -0.64
CA ASP A 211 -3.88 -23.63 -0.66
C ASP A 211 -2.58 -23.27 -1.40
N THR A 212 -2.69 -22.54 -2.52
CA THR A 212 -1.53 -22.07 -3.28
C THR A 212 -0.72 -21.07 -2.47
N ALA A 213 -1.37 -20.09 -1.84
CA ALA A 213 -0.70 -19.09 -1.02
C ALA A 213 0.04 -19.73 0.16
N ARG A 214 -0.61 -20.64 0.90
CA ARG A 214 0.01 -21.39 2.01
C ARG A 214 1.17 -22.28 1.55
N LYS A 215 1.05 -22.91 0.37
CA LYS A 215 2.14 -23.72 -0.19
C LYS A 215 3.37 -22.89 -0.53
N ILE A 216 3.18 -21.64 -0.99
CA ILE A 216 4.31 -20.73 -1.24
C ILE A 216 4.94 -20.30 0.08
N SER A 217 4.13 -19.90 1.07
CA SER A 217 4.63 -19.56 2.42
C SER A 217 5.40 -20.70 3.08
N GLY A 218 4.95 -21.95 2.93
CA GLY A 218 5.66 -23.12 3.48
C GLY A 218 7.01 -23.44 2.80
N LYS A 219 7.37 -22.73 1.73
CA LYS A 219 8.68 -22.83 1.07
C LYS A 219 9.59 -21.65 1.37
N ALA A 220 9.11 -20.70 2.18
CA ALA A 220 9.89 -19.54 2.59
C ALA A 220 10.91 -19.90 3.68
#